data_AF-B2A6Y3-F1
#
_entry.id   AF-B2A6Y3-F1
#
_cell.length_a   1.000
_cell.length_b   1.000
_cell.length_c   1.000
_cell.angle_alpha   90.00
_cell.angle_beta   90.00
_cell.angle_gamma   90.00
#
_symmetry.space_group_name_H-M   'P 1'
#
loop_
_entity.id
_entity.type
_entity.pdbx_description
1 polymer ?
#
loop_
_entity_poly.entity_id
_entity_poly.type
_entity_poly.pdbx_seq_one_letter_code
_entity_poly.pdbx_strand_id
1 'polypeptide(L)' 'MSREQKEVYETKELQKLIPVWQEEFGKASIDRKKMLLRLIIDRITVRRYEISIDVKLSINGFMSGLGAGEDDNGEST' A
#
# COMPACT_ATOMS: atom_id res chain seq x y z
N MET A 1 -7.91 -16.36 -18.39
CA MET A 1 -7.33 -15.11 -18.92
C MET A 1 -5.93 -15.39 -19.42
N SER A 2 -5.52 -14.78 -20.53
CA SER A 2 -4.12 -14.79 -20.95
C SER A 2 -3.27 -13.93 -20.01
N ARG A 3 -1.95 -14.08 -20.08
CA ARG A 3 -1.00 -13.31 -19.25
C ARG A 3 -1.12 -11.80 -19.48
N GLU A 4 -1.23 -11.37 -20.73
CA GLU A 4 -1.42 -9.95 -21.08
C GLU A 4 -2.74 -9.39 -20.55
N GLN A 5 -3.81 -10.19 -20.59
CA GLN A 5 -5.10 -9.79 -20.01
C GLN A 5 -5.00 -9.59 -18.50
N LYS A 6 -4.20 -10.42 -17.82
CA LYS A 6 -3.96 -10.32 -16.37
C LYS A 6 -3.15 -9.07 -16.03
N GLU A 7 -2.07 -8.79 -16.76
CA GLU A 7 -1.23 -7.59 -16.56
C GLU A 7 -2.01 -6.29 -16.80
N VAL A 8 -2.85 -6.25 -17.84
CA VAL A 8 -3.71 -5.08 -18.13
C VAL A 8 -4.76 -4.88 -17.04
N TYR A 9 -5.37 -5.97 -16.56
CA TYR A 9 -6.34 -5.91 -15.46
C TYR A 9 -5.67 -5.40 -14.17
N GLU A 10 -4.54 -5.98 -13.82
CA GLU A 10 -3.72 -5.60 -12.66
C GLU A 10 -3.32 -4.11 -12.70
N THR A 11 -2.90 -3.62 -13.86
CA THR A 11 -2.54 -2.21 -14.06
C THR A 11 -3.74 -1.27 -13.87
N LYS A 12 -4.92 -1.65 -14.39
CA LYS A 12 -6.15 -0.84 -14.25
C LYS A 12 -6.62 -0.78 -12.80
N GLU A 13 -6.50 -1.85 -12.05
CA GLU A 13 -6.87 -1.86 -10.63
C GLU A 13 -5.89 -1.00 -9.81
N LEU A 14 -4.58 -1.07 -10.08
CA LEU A 14 -3.61 -0.16 -9.46
C LEU A 14 -3.92 1.31 -9.74
N GLN A 15 -4.28 1.67 -10.97
CA GLN A 15 -4.62 3.05 -11.33
C GLN A 15 -5.80 3.61 -10.52
N LYS A 16 -6.75 2.76 -10.13
CA LYS A 16 -7.90 3.16 -9.30
C LYS A 16 -7.53 3.29 -7.82
N LEU A 17 -6.64 2.42 -7.34
CA LEU A 17 -6.31 2.32 -5.92
C LEU A 17 -5.25 3.34 -5.48
N ILE A 18 -4.36 3.76 -6.38
CA ILE A 18 -3.30 4.75 -6.05
C ILE A 18 -3.89 6.07 -5.52
N PRO A 19 -4.89 6.71 -6.17
CA PRO A 19 -5.47 7.95 -5.67
C PRO A 19 -6.13 7.79 -4.29
N VAL A 20 -6.86 6.69 -4.08
CA VAL A 20 -7.53 6.38 -2.80
C VAL A 20 -6.49 6.22 -1.69
N TRP A 21 -5.42 5.46 -1.96
CA TRP A 21 -4.33 5.30 -1.00
C TRP A 21 -3.63 6.62 -0.67
N GLN A 22 -3.41 7.49 -1.66
CA GLN A 22 -2.82 8.81 -1.44
C GLN A 22 -3.67 9.68 -0.52
N GLU A 23 -4.99 9.66 -0.72
CA GLU A 23 -5.95 10.40 0.10
C GLU A 23 -5.96 9.88 1.55
N GLU A 24 -6.10 8.56 1.72
CA GLU A 24 -6.06 7.89 3.03
C GLU A 24 -4.74 8.14 3.75
N PHE A 25 -3.62 8.01 3.03
CA PHE A 25 -2.31 8.33 3.57
C PHE A 25 -2.22 9.78 4.01
N GLY A 26 -2.75 10.74 3.24
CA GLY A 26 -2.70 12.17 3.60
C GLY A 26 -3.39 12.47 4.94
N LYS A 27 -4.57 11.87 5.14
CA LYS A 27 -5.43 12.07 6.32
C LYS A 27 -5.02 11.25 7.55
N ALA A 28 -4.25 10.18 7.35
CA ALA A 28 -3.88 9.24 8.40
C ALA A 28 -2.98 9.85 9.51
N SER A 29 -3.11 9.31 10.72
CA SER A 29 -2.19 9.55 11.84
C SER A 29 -0.77 9.09 11.49
N ILE A 30 0.24 9.57 12.23
CA ILE A 30 1.64 9.21 12.00
C ILE A 30 1.84 7.69 12.06
N ASP A 31 1.23 7.01 13.02
CA ASP A 31 1.40 5.56 13.18
C ASP A 31 0.68 4.78 12.08
N ARG A 32 -0.49 5.25 11.64
CA ARG A 32 -1.18 4.67 10.50
C ARG A 32 -0.40 4.90 9.20
N LYS A 33 0.23 6.06 9.02
CA LYS A 33 1.14 6.34 7.88
C LYS A 33 2.32 5.36 7.85
N LYS A 34 2.96 5.09 8.99
CA LYS A 34 4.04 4.09 9.08
C LYS A 34 3.54 2.69 8.69
N MET A 35 2.34 2.31 9.14
CA MET A 35 1.73 1.04 8.76
C MET A 35 1.46 0.95 7.25
N LEU A 36 0.87 2.00 6.67
CA LEU A 36 0.61 2.08 5.23
C LEU A 36 1.89 1.98 4.39
N LEU A 37 2.98 2.64 4.82
CA LEU A 37 4.26 2.55 4.13
C LEU A 37 4.87 1.14 4.20
N ARG A 38 4.70 0.40 5.30
CA ARG A 38 5.21 -0.98 5.44
C ARG A 38 4.57 -1.96 4.45
N LEU A 39 3.35 -1.67 3.99
CA LEU A 39 2.63 -2.49 3.01
C LEU A 39 3.24 -2.35 1.60
N ILE A 40 3.81 -1.19 1.28
CA ILE A 40 4.35 -0.88 -0.05
C ILE A 40 5.87 -1.01 -0.08
N ILE A 41 6.56 -0.58 0.97
CA ILE A 41 8.01 -0.54 1.02
C ILE A 41 8.53 -1.85 1.61
N ASP A 42 9.39 -2.53 0.85
CA ASP A 42 10.11 -3.71 1.33
C ASP A 42 11.31 -3.30 2.17
N ARG A 43 12.17 -2.47 1.55
CA ARG A 43 13.46 -2.09 2.11
C ARG A 43 13.80 -0.67 1.71
N ILE A 44 14.42 0.05 2.64
CA ILE A 44 15.07 1.33 2.37
C ILE A 44 16.55 1.14 2.64
N THR A 45 17.38 1.36 1.62
CA THR A 45 18.83 1.34 1.74
C THR A 45 19.34 2.77 1.63
N VAL A 46 19.98 3.26 2.69
CA VAL A 46 20.58 4.61 2.71
C VAL A 46 22.09 4.47 2.59
N ARG A 47 22.65 5.12 1.57
CA ARG A 47 24.09 5.23 1.31
C ARG A 47 24.47 6.71 1.37
N ARG A 48 25.78 7.00 1.38
CA ARG A 48 26.32 8.36 1.53
C ARG A 48 25.76 9.37 0.53
N TYR A 49 25.44 8.94 -0.69
CA TYR A 49 24.97 9.80 -1.79
C TYR A 49 23.70 9.27 -2.47
N GLU A 50 23.05 8.26 -1.90
CA GLU A 50 21.96 7.55 -2.56
C GLU A 50 20.97 7.03 -1.53
N ILE A 51 19.68 7.11 -1.86
CA ILE A 51 18.61 6.40 -1.17
C ILE A 51 17.95 5.48 -2.20
N SER A 52 18.01 4.17 -1.95
CA SER A 52 17.35 3.16 -2.78
C SER A 52 16.15 2.61 -2.00
N ILE A 53 14.98 2.55 -2.65
CA ILE A 53 13.74 2.03 -2.05
C ILE A 53 13.26 0.84 -2.87
N ASP A 54 13.22 -0.32 -2.23
CA ASP A 54 12.67 -1.54 -2.82
C ASP A 54 11.18 -1.63 -2.47
N VAL A 55 10.34 -1.87 -3.48
CA VAL A 55 8.88 -1.88 -3.34
C VAL A 55 8.30 -3.29 -3.42
N LYS A 56 7.45 -3.64 -2.45
CA LYS A 56 6.63 -4.88 -2.40
C LYS A 56 5.43 -4.75 -3.34
N LEU A 57 5.62 -4.55 -4.64
CA LEU A 57 4.48 -4.43 -5.55
C LEU A 57 3.87 -5.82 -5.83
N SER A 58 3.03 -6.27 -4.90
CA SER A 58 2.00 -7.29 -5.15
C SER A 58 0.62 -6.65 -4.94
N ILE A 59 -0.21 -6.66 -5.98
CA ILE A 59 -1.54 -6.04 -5.97
C ILE A 59 -2.43 -6.60 -4.84
N ASN A 60 -2.34 -7.89 -4.57
CA ASN A 60 -3.10 -8.51 -3.47
C ASN A 60 -2.71 -7.92 -2.10
N GLY A 61 -1.42 -7.70 -1.84
CA GLY A 61 -0.98 -7.10 -0.57
C GLY A 61 -1.43 -5.64 -0.43
N PHE A 62 -1.44 -4.89 -1.53
CA PHE A 62 -1.93 -3.52 -1.55
C PHE A 62 -3.45 -3.44 -1.30
N MET A 63 -4.23 -4.32 -1.93
CA MET A 63 -5.69 -4.40 -1.73
C MET A 63 -6.07 -4.84 -0.31
N SER A 64 -5.40 -5.86 0.24
CA SER A 64 -5.67 -6.32 1.61
C SER A 64 -5.32 -5.29 2.68
N GLY A 65 -4.28 -4.47 2.44
CA GLY A 65 -3.85 -3.44 3.37
C GLY A 65 -4.79 -2.24 3.51
N LEU A 66 -5.61 -1.96 2.49
CA LEU A 66 -6.66 -0.94 2.55
C LEU A 66 -7.89 -1.40 3.36
N GLY A 67 -8.20 -2.71 3.36
CA GLY A 67 -9.34 -3.27 4.10
C GLY A 67 -9.09 -3.56 5.59
N ALA A 68 -7.84 -3.73 6.02
CA ALA A 68 -7.48 -4.07 7.41
C ALA A 68 -7.44 -2.85 8.36
N GLY A 69 -8.18 -1.78 8.06
CA GLY A 69 -8.21 -0.53 8.83
C GLY A 69 -9.46 -0.29 9.66
N GLU A 70 -10.49 -1.12 9.54
CA GLU A 70 -11.81 -0.86 10.16
C GLU A 70 -12.07 -1.56 11.50
N ASP A 71 -11.21 -2.47 11.97
CA ASP A 71 -11.41 -3.16 13.24
C ASP A 71 -10.43 -2.65 14.32
N ASP A 72 -10.72 -1.49 14.91
CA ASP A 72 -10.32 -1.20 16.29
C ASP A 72 -11.37 -0.27 16.94
N ASN A 73 -12.56 -0.81 17.14
CA ASN A 73 -13.56 -0.24 18.04
C ASN A 73 -14.23 -1.38 18.81
N GLY A 74 -13.42 -2.05 19.63
CA GLY A 74 -13.83 -3.10 20.55
C GLY A 74 -13.57 -2.70 21.99
N GLU A 75 -14.28 -1.70 22.50
CA GLU A 75 -14.45 -1.50 23.94
C GLU A 75 -15.94 -1.61 24.27
N SER A 76 -16.39 -2.85 24.51
CA SER A 76 -17.67 -3.13 25.17
C SER A 76 -17.40 -3.18 26.67
N THR A 77 -17.83 -2.14 27.38
CA THR A 77 -18.17 -2.19 28.82
C THR A 77 -19.42 -3.01 29.05
#